data_AF-A0A662NUV8-F1
#
_entry.id   AF-A0A662NUV8-F1
#
_cell.length_a   1.000
_cell.length_b   1.000
_cell.length_c   1.000
_cell.angle_alpha   90.00
_cell.angle_beta   90.00
_cell.angle_gamma   90.00
#
_symmetry.space_group_name_H-M   'P 1'
#
loop_
_entity.id
_entity.type
_entity.pdbx_description
1 polymer ?
#
loop_
_entity_poly.entity_id
_entity_poly.type
_entity_poly.pdbx_seq_one_letter_code
_entity_poly.pdbx_strand_id
1 'polypeptide(L)'
;KRWGELFNPRQALALVTFGKWVREAYREIIKETDDPEYARAVVTYLGFGVDSMANYNSLLTGWRPTHDKVEAAFSGHHLHMSWDYAERNLSHDAWTNALRSVHSGLIRAIESVLIGGSPRISLNSAISALFKDNIFDAVIVDPPYYDNVPYADLSDFFYVWLKRTVGDLYPEAFKTLLVPKDEEIVHNPARWGGGKKGEEISKAHFERLLTQAFKEIHRVLKPDGIAVIMFTHRSTTAWEKLIESLLEADLYPTASWPVHTEMEASTHTRGKGSLRSTVLLATRKRVTSEIGWYQQVKSEMEEVLFERLVKFWDYGLYGADFFIAAFGPGMEVFGKYKKVLTPQGIPVRVSDMLNDIRTFVGDFALEQIFKDGIGEVDPPTRLYLLWRWAYGYEEVLFDEARKLAQAEGVEVDDLLSTGFFKKKSEKIVLLGPLDRTLKSFEKEIEGEMPLINHILKALQLWNKGEELLLQEHLRKNNLLDNDLFWKVAQTLHDVTIDSNSDENRLLSQFLPSKETLRKIGRLF
;
A
#
# COMPACT_ATOMS: atom_id res chain seq x y z
N LYS A 1 -15.31 -31.00 0.78
CA LYS A 1 -13.93 -31.48 1.01
C LYS A 1 -13.59 -31.29 2.49
N ARG A 2 -12.76 -32.15 3.09
CA ARG A 2 -12.28 -32.06 4.48
C ARG A 2 -10.79 -31.74 4.51
N TRP A 3 -10.29 -31.09 5.57
CA TRP A 3 -8.86 -30.77 5.71
C TRP A 3 -7.92 -31.99 5.65
N GLY A 4 -8.39 -33.16 6.08
CA GLY A 4 -7.62 -34.41 5.94
C GLY A 4 -7.43 -34.87 4.49
N GLU A 5 -8.25 -34.40 3.55
CA GLU A 5 -8.11 -34.72 2.12
C GLU A 5 -6.96 -33.97 1.45
N LEU A 6 -6.29 -33.06 2.17
CA LEU A 6 -5.05 -32.43 1.72
C LEU A 6 -3.82 -33.32 1.92
N PHE A 7 -3.99 -34.54 2.43
CA PHE A 7 -2.92 -35.46 2.73
C PHE A 7 -3.22 -36.83 2.13
N ASN A 8 -2.22 -37.48 1.54
CA ASN A 8 -2.36 -38.89 1.18
C ASN A 8 -2.36 -39.78 2.45
N PRO A 9 -2.78 -41.05 2.35
CA PRO A 9 -2.84 -41.94 3.52
C PRO A 9 -1.50 -42.10 4.26
N ARG A 10 -0.36 -42.06 3.57
CA ARG A 10 0.98 -42.20 4.16
C ARG A 10 1.37 -40.95 4.95
N GLN A 11 1.17 -39.77 4.36
CA GLN A 11 1.38 -38.48 4.99
C GLN A 11 0.50 -38.34 6.24
N ALA A 12 -0.79 -38.68 6.12
CA ALA A 12 -1.74 -38.63 7.23
C ALA A 12 -1.33 -39.57 8.38
N LEU A 13 -0.94 -40.82 8.07
CA LEU A 13 -0.48 -41.79 9.07
C LEU A 13 0.73 -41.24 9.85
N ALA A 14 1.67 -40.62 9.16
CA ALA A 14 2.86 -40.09 9.79
C ALA A 14 2.58 -38.86 10.66
N LEU A 15 1.76 -37.92 10.20
CA LEU A 15 1.35 -36.76 11.01
C LEU A 15 0.59 -37.18 12.27
N VAL A 16 -0.29 -38.17 12.16
CA VAL A 16 -0.97 -38.77 13.33
C VAL A 16 0.03 -39.44 14.27
N THR A 17 1.04 -40.13 13.73
CA THR A 17 2.08 -40.79 14.52
C THR A 17 2.94 -39.77 15.27
N PHE A 18 3.39 -38.70 14.62
CA PHE A 18 4.10 -37.62 15.28
C PHE A 18 3.22 -36.96 16.35
N GLY A 19 1.96 -36.68 16.04
CA GLY A 19 1.03 -36.10 17.01
C GLY A 19 0.80 -36.98 18.24
N LYS A 20 0.74 -38.31 18.09
CA LYS A 20 0.72 -39.25 19.22
C LYS A 20 1.96 -39.08 20.10
N TRP A 21 3.16 -39.03 19.51
CA TRP A 21 4.41 -38.91 20.26
C TRP A 21 4.59 -37.54 20.92
N VAL A 22 4.09 -36.47 20.31
CA VAL A 22 4.03 -35.14 20.94
C VAL A 22 3.20 -35.19 22.23
N ARG A 23 2.04 -35.86 22.21
CA ARG A 23 1.20 -36.02 23.41
C ARG A 23 1.84 -36.90 24.48
N GLU A 24 2.56 -37.95 24.07
CA GLU A 24 3.27 -38.81 25.02
C GLU A 24 4.47 -38.10 25.64
N ALA A 25 5.18 -37.27 24.87
CA ALA A 25 6.29 -36.46 25.37
C ALA A 25 5.88 -35.55 26.53
N TYR A 26 4.66 -35.00 26.51
CA TYR A 26 4.14 -34.26 27.66
C TYR A 26 4.16 -35.09 28.94
N ARG A 27 3.68 -36.34 28.88
CA ARG A 27 3.60 -37.23 30.05
C ARG A 27 4.99 -37.61 30.56
N GLU A 28 5.92 -37.87 29.66
CA GLU A 28 7.29 -38.22 30.03
C GLU A 28 8.03 -37.02 30.65
N ILE A 29 7.94 -35.83 30.05
CA ILE A 29 8.59 -34.63 30.59
C ILE A 29 8.02 -34.27 31.97
N ILE A 30 6.70 -34.39 32.17
CA ILE A 30 6.09 -34.20 33.49
C ILE A 30 6.68 -35.17 34.52
N LYS A 31 6.82 -36.46 34.18
CA LYS A 31 7.39 -37.47 35.08
C LYS A 31 8.84 -37.15 35.46
N GLU A 32 9.62 -36.61 34.53
CA GLU A 32 11.04 -36.32 34.73
C GLU A 32 11.29 -34.99 35.44
N THR A 33 10.47 -33.96 35.18
CA THR A 33 10.73 -32.58 35.61
C THR A 33 9.81 -32.08 36.71
N ASP A 34 8.64 -32.69 36.88
CA ASP A 34 7.54 -32.21 37.74
C ASP A 34 7.14 -30.74 37.45
N ASP A 35 7.40 -30.25 36.23
CA ASP A 35 7.11 -28.88 35.81
C ASP A 35 6.11 -28.87 34.63
N PRO A 36 4.81 -28.62 34.91
CA PRO A 36 3.78 -28.54 33.87
C PRO A 36 3.94 -27.44 32.85
N GLU A 37 4.46 -26.28 33.25
CA GLU A 37 4.64 -25.16 32.32
C GLU A 37 5.84 -25.42 31.39
N TYR A 38 6.91 -26.01 31.91
CA TYR A 38 8.03 -26.48 31.09
C TYR A 38 7.59 -27.56 30.09
N ALA A 39 6.88 -28.59 30.57
CA ALA A 39 6.35 -29.65 29.71
C ALA A 39 5.42 -29.09 28.62
N ARG A 40 4.53 -28.16 28.98
CA ARG A 40 3.65 -27.45 28.06
C ARG A 40 4.44 -26.69 27.00
N ALA A 41 5.47 -25.94 27.38
CA ALA A 41 6.30 -25.18 26.45
C ALA A 41 7.03 -26.10 25.45
N VAL A 42 7.71 -27.15 25.94
CA VAL A 42 8.46 -28.08 25.09
C VAL A 42 7.54 -28.77 24.08
N VAL A 43 6.40 -29.28 24.53
CA VAL A 43 5.45 -29.99 23.68
C VAL A 43 4.80 -29.08 22.64
N THR A 44 4.63 -27.79 22.97
CA THR A 44 4.19 -26.77 22.01
C THR A 44 5.18 -26.59 20.87
N TYR A 45 6.48 -26.54 21.19
CA TYR A 45 7.53 -26.47 20.16
C TYR A 45 7.61 -27.74 19.32
N LEU A 46 7.37 -28.92 19.92
CA LEU A 46 7.24 -30.17 19.16
C LEU A 46 5.99 -30.15 18.27
N GLY A 47 4.89 -29.54 18.71
CA GLY A 47 3.69 -29.28 17.92
C GLY A 47 3.98 -28.43 16.68
N PHE A 48 4.76 -27.36 16.81
CA PHE A 48 5.24 -26.57 15.65
C PHE A 48 6.13 -27.40 14.70
N GLY A 49 6.86 -28.39 15.24
CA GLY A 49 7.54 -29.40 14.44
C GLY A 49 6.58 -30.18 13.54
N VAL A 50 5.41 -30.60 14.06
CA VAL A 50 4.37 -31.28 13.28
C VAL A 50 3.81 -30.38 12.19
N ASP A 51 3.56 -29.10 12.47
CA ASP A 51 3.11 -28.11 11.48
C ASP A 51 4.13 -27.92 10.35
N SER A 52 5.40 -27.81 10.72
CA SER A 52 6.49 -27.77 9.73
C SER A 52 6.48 -29.01 8.85
N MET A 53 6.30 -30.20 9.44
CA MET A 53 6.18 -31.44 8.67
C MET A 53 4.96 -31.45 7.75
N ALA A 54 3.80 -30.95 8.20
CA ALA A 54 2.59 -30.84 7.39
C ALA A 54 2.77 -29.90 6.20
N ASN A 55 3.43 -28.74 6.41
CA ASN A 55 3.71 -27.77 5.36
C ASN A 55 4.60 -28.34 4.24
N TYR A 56 5.48 -29.29 4.56
CA TYR A 56 6.37 -29.97 3.60
C TYR A 56 5.92 -31.38 3.20
N ASN A 57 4.77 -31.86 3.69
CA ASN A 57 4.22 -33.17 3.36
C ASN A 57 2.70 -33.12 3.26
N SER A 58 2.21 -32.50 2.20
CA SER A 58 0.79 -32.51 1.84
C SER A 58 0.64 -32.82 0.35
N LEU A 59 -0.58 -32.90 -0.14
CA LEU A 59 -0.88 -32.98 -1.58
C LEU A 59 -0.65 -31.64 -2.30
N LEU A 60 -0.32 -30.58 -1.54
CA LEU A 60 -0.10 -29.22 -2.05
C LEU A 60 1.40 -28.89 -2.17
N THR A 61 2.29 -29.81 -1.81
CA THR A 61 3.75 -29.57 -1.85
C THR A 61 4.30 -29.84 -3.24
N GLY A 62 4.93 -28.83 -3.83
CA GLY A 62 5.53 -28.94 -5.17
C GLY A 62 6.99 -29.40 -5.14
N TRP A 63 7.55 -29.64 -6.32
CA TRP A 63 9.00 -29.76 -6.51
C TRP A 63 9.55 -28.45 -7.06
N ARG A 64 10.68 -27.98 -6.55
CA ARG A 64 11.41 -26.81 -7.07
C ARG A 64 12.66 -27.28 -7.81
N PRO A 65 12.63 -27.38 -9.16
CA PRO A 65 13.76 -27.91 -9.94
C PRO A 65 15.02 -27.06 -9.83
N THR A 66 14.89 -25.76 -9.59
CA THR A 66 16.05 -24.84 -9.52
C THR A 66 16.94 -25.06 -8.30
N HIS A 67 16.44 -25.75 -7.28
CA HIS A 67 17.15 -25.98 -6.02
C HIS A 67 17.11 -27.44 -5.58
N ASP A 68 16.62 -28.34 -6.45
CA ASP A 68 16.41 -29.77 -6.18
C ASP A 68 15.80 -30.05 -4.81
N LYS A 69 14.75 -29.30 -4.46
CA LYS A 69 14.10 -29.39 -3.15
C LYS A 69 12.59 -29.41 -3.25
N VAL A 70 11.96 -29.99 -2.23
CA VAL A 70 10.51 -29.88 -2.01
C VAL A 70 10.17 -28.44 -1.66
N GLU A 71 9.16 -27.89 -2.34
CA GLU A 71 8.60 -26.58 -2.06
C GLU A 71 7.42 -26.72 -1.09
N ALA A 72 7.34 -25.81 -0.12
CA ALA A 72 6.30 -25.85 0.90
C ALA A 72 4.91 -25.52 0.31
N ALA A 73 3.86 -26.06 0.94
CA ALA A 73 2.47 -25.73 0.60
C ALA A 73 2.20 -24.23 0.73
N PHE A 74 2.84 -23.57 1.69
CA PHE A 74 2.78 -22.13 1.96
C PHE A 74 3.96 -21.34 1.35
N SER A 75 4.46 -21.75 0.19
CA SER A 75 5.43 -20.96 -0.57
C SER A 75 4.87 -19.64 -1.13
N GLY A 76 3.54 -19.47 -1.10
CA GLY A 76 2.83 -18.20 -1.30
C GLY A 76 1.70 -18.00 -0.29
N HIS A 77 0.97 -16.88 -0.40
CA HIS A 77 -0.16 -16.54 0.48
C HIS A 77 -1.49 -17.24 0.13
N HIS A 78 -1.43 -18.46 -0.40
CA HIS A 78 -2.61 -19.22 -0.83
C HIS A 78 -2.37 -20.73 -0.81
N LEU A 79 -3.45 -21.51 -0.68
CA LEU A 79 -3.43 -22.96 -0.89
C LEU A 79 -3.77 -23.25 -2.35
N HIS A 80 -2.75 -23.46 -3.18
CA HIS A 80 -2.93 -23.78 -4.60
C HIS A 80 -3.00 -25.28 -4.82
N MET A 81 -3.76 -25.71 -5.82
CA MET A 81 -3.75 -27.10 -6.26
C MET A 81 -2.41 -27.43 -6.93
N SER A 82 -1.77 -28.52 -6.49
CA SER A 82 -0.63 -29.12 -7.18
C SER A 82 -1.10 -30.31 -8.00
N TRP A 83 -0.74 -30.36 -9.29
CA TRP A 83 -1.06 -31.49 -10.17
C TRP A 83 -0.21 -32.72 -9.84
N ASP A 84 1.09 -32.47 -9.64
CA ASP A 84 2.06 -33.44 -9.15
C ASP A 84 2.59 -32.92 -7.81
N TYR A 85 2.57 -33.77 -6.78
CA TYR A 85 3.05 -33.39 -5.45
C TYR A 85 4.32 -34.17 -5.11
N ALA A 86 5.27 -33.47 -4.49
CA ALA A 86 6.47 -34.08 -3.95
C ALA A 86 6.20 -34.55 -2.52
N GLU A 87 6.77 -35.70 -2.15
CA GLU A 87 6.72 -36.20 -0.78
C GLU A 87 8.13 -36.21 -0.18
N ARG A 88 8.30 -35.56 0.97
CA ARG A 88 9.57 -35.56 1.68
C ARG A 88 9.68 -36.85 2.50
N ASN A 89 10.88 -37.41 2.58
CA ASN A 89 11.10 -38.51 3.52
C ASN A 89 10.89 -37.99 4.95
N LEU A 90 10.03 -38.65 5.71
CA LEU A 90 9.71 -38.35 7.10
C LEU A 90 10.76 -38.95 8.04
N SER A 91 12.03 -38.78 7.68
CA SER A 91 13.18 -39.32 8.41
C SER A 91 13.48 -38.52 9.67
N HIS A 92 14.35 -39.10 10.51
CA HIS A 92 14.94 -38.40 11.65
C HIS A 92 15.54 -37.04 11.25
N ASP A 93 16.18 -36.94 10.09
CA ASP A 93 16.76 -35.69 9.59
C ASP A 93 15.71 -34.64 9.24
N ALA A 94 14.58 -35.05 8.65
CA ALA A 94 13.51 -34.12 8.33
C ALA A 94 12.88 -33.52 9.60
N TRP A 95 12.64 -34.37 10.61
CA TRP A 95 12.18 -33.94 11.92
C TRP A 95 13.18 -33.02 12.62
N THR A 96 14.47 -33.40 12.63
CA THR A 96 15.53 -32.59 13.25
C THR A 96 15.65 -31.22 12.58
N ASN A 97 15.53 -31.16 11.24
CA ASN A 97 15.52 -29.89 10.52
C ASN A 97 14.29 -29.03 10.83
N ALA A 98 13.12 -29.63 10.99
CA ALA A 98 11.92 -28.92 11.44
C ALA A 98 12.14 -28.29 12.83
N LEU A 99 12.67 -29.06 13.78
CA LEU A 99 12.98 -28.56 15.13
C LEU A 99 14.07 -27.49 15.13
N ARG A 100 15.11 -27.61 14.29
CA ARG A 100 16.12 -26.55 14.12
C ARG A 100 15.49 -25.25 13.62
N SER A 101 14.53 -25.33 12.70
CA SER A 101 13.79 -24.16 12.21
C SER A 101 12.99 -23.50 13.33
N VAL A 102 12.23 -24.29 14.11
CA VAL A 102 11.49 -23.81 15.28
C VAL A 102 12.45 -23.17 16.29
N HIS A 103 13.53 -23.86 16.66
CA HIS A 103 14.54 -23.36 17.60
C HIS A 103 15.18 -22.05 17.14
N SER A 104 15.56 -21.94 15.86
CA SER A 104 16.10 -20.71 15.28
C SER A 104 15.10 -19.57 15.29
N GLY A 105 13.81 -19.86 15.03
CA GLY A 105 12.72 -18.88 15.15
C GLY A 105 12.56 -18.37 16.57
N LEU A 106 12.62 -19.26 17.56
CA LEU A 106 12.54 -18.92 18.98
C LEU A 106 13.72 -18.05 19.41
N ILE A 107 14.96 -18.38 19.03
CA ILE A 107 16.13 -17.57 19.35
C ILE A 107 15.94 -16.14 18.80
N ARG A 108 15.57 -16.01 17.52
CA ARG A 108 15.32 -14.70 16.92
C ARG A 108 14.21 -13.92 17.63
N ALA A 109 13.13 -14.60 18.04
CA ALA A 109 12.04 -13.98 18.77
C ALA A 109 12.45 -13.54 20.19
N ILE A 110 13.33 -14.30 20.86
CA ILE A 110 13.89 -13.90 22.15
C ILE A 110 14.82 -12.71 21.98
N GLU A 111 15.71 -12.76 20.99
CA GLU A 111 16.65 -11.67 20.67
C GLU A 111 15.94 -10.36 20.31
N SER A 112 14.79 -10.43 19.62
CA SER A 112 14.01 -9.24 19.27
C SER A 112 13.22 -8.65 20.45
N VAL A 113 12.99 -9.41 21.52
CA VAL A 113 12.22 -9.01 22.71
C VAL A 113 13.13 -8.66 23.90
N LEU A 114 14.44 -8.49 23.69
CA LEU A 114 15.43 -8.12 24.73
C LEU A 114 15.24 -6.73 25.37
N ILE A 115 14.13 -6.03 25.09
CA ILE A 115 13.74 -4.81 25.80
C ILE A 115 13.03 -5.25 27.08
N GLY A 116 13.65 -5.03 28.24
CA GLY A 116 13.28 -5.63 29.52
C GLY A 116 11.78 -5.59 29.88
N GLY A 117 11.30 -6.70 30.47
CA GLY A 117 9.93 -6.89 30.94
C GLY A 117 9.37 -8.25 30.55
N SER A 118 8.32 -8.71 31.24
CA SER A 118 7.55 -9.90 30.81
C SER A 118 6.31 -9.42 30.06
N PRO A 119 6.20 -9.66 28.74
CA PRO A 119 5.02 -9.22 27.98
C PRO A 119 3.77 -9.97 28.45
N ARG A 120 2.64 -9.27 28.52
CA ARG A 120 1.34 -9.91 28.75
C ARG A 120 0.71 -10.28 27.41
N ILE A 121 0.67 -11.58 27.13
CA ILE A 121 0.05 -12.11 25.91
C ILE A 121 -1.40 -12.47 26.23
N SER A 122 -2.31 -12.15 25.31
CA SER A 122 -3.73 -12.50 25.43
C SER A 122 -4.30 -12.86 24.06
N LEU A 123 -5.11 -13.91 24.01
CA LEU A 123 -5.86 -14.28 22.83
C LEU A 123 -7.26 -13.66 22.90
N ASN A 124 -7.51 -12.63 22.09
CA ASN A 124 -8.78 -11.92 22.02
C ASN A 124 -9.08 -11.52 20.58
N SER A 125 -10.34 -11.22 20.30
CA SER A 125 -10.74 -10.55 19.06
C SER A 125 -10.42 -9.06 19.13
N ALA A 126 -9.95 -8.48 18.03
CA ALA A 126 -9.65 -7.04 17.97
C ALA A 126 -10.92 -6.16 18.10
N ILE A 127 -12.10 -6.73 17.81
CA ILE A 127 -13.40 -6.05 17.92
C ILE A 127 -14.07 -6.21 19.29
N SER A 128 -13.47 -6.99 20.20
CA SER A 128 -14.02 -7.26 21.54
C SER A 128 -12.91 -7.61 22.52
N ALA A 129 -11.96 -6.68 22.70
CA ALA A 129 -10.77 -6.94 23.49
C ALA A 129 -11.10 -6.91 25.00
N LEU A 130 -10.64 -7.92 25.75
CA LEU A 130 -10.89 -8.06 27.20
C LEU A 130 -9.97 -7.17 28.05
N PHE A 131 -9.90 -5.89 27.70
CA PHE A 131 -9.16 -4.86 28.39
C PHE A 131 -10.11 -3.84 29.02
N LYS A 132 -9.68 -3.20 30.12
CA LYS A 132 -10.43 -2.07 30.70
C LYS A 132 -10.25 -0.82 29.82
N ASP A 133 -11.13 0.14 30.01
CA ASP A 133 -11.08 1.42 29.32
C ASP A 133 -9.86 2.24 29.79
N ASN A 134 -9.28 3.04 28.88
CA ASN A 134 -8.20 3.99 29.17
C ASN A 134 -6.98 3.40 29.89
N ILE A 135 -6.51 2.22 29.49
CA ILE A 135 -5.36 1.56 30.11
C ILE A 135 -4.05 1.70 29.35
N PHE A 136 -4.08 1.83 28.02
CA PHE A 136 -2.88 1.83 27.20
C PHE A 136 -2.43 3.24 26.85
N ASP A 137 -1.12 3.50 27.00
CA ASP A 137 -0.49 4.74 26.52
C ASP A 137 -0.34 4.76 25.00
N ALA A 138 -0.13 3.58 24.41
CA ALA A 138 -0.05 3.43 22.97
C ALA A 138 -0.67 2.10 22.50
N VAL A 139 -1.23 2.12 21.30
CA VAL A 139 -1.72 0.93 20.59
C VAL A 139 -1.10 0.92 19.19
N ILE A 140 -0.28 -0.09 18.90
CA ILE A 140 0.42 -0.21 17.61
C ILE A 140 -0.15 -1.43 16.89
N VAL A 141 -0.69 -1.24 15.68
CA VAL A 141 -1.40 -2.28 14.95
C VAL A 141 -1.00 -2.32 13.47
N ASP A 142 -0.84 -3.54 12.96
CA ASP A 142 -0.70 -3.86 11.54
C ASP A 142 -1.96 -4.61 11.09
N PRO A 143 -3.04 -3.88 10.70
CA PRO A 143 -4.30 -4.49 10.31
C PRO A 143 -4.18 -5.25 8.98
N PRO A 144 -5.04 -6.25 8.75
CA PRO A 144 -5.13 -6.93 7.46
C PRO A 144 -5.47 -5.96 6.31
N TYR A 145 -4.73 -6.08 5.21
CA TYR A 145 -4.91 -5.25 4.00
C TYR A 145 -5.99 -5.81 3.08
N TYR A 146 -7.24 -5.39 3.27
CA TYR A 146 -8.36 -5.68 2.37
C TYR A 146 -8.43 -7.15 1.93
N ASP A 147 -8.16 -7.48 0.65
CA ASP A 147 -8.24 -8.83 0.07
C ASP A 147 -6.88 -9.56 -0.03
N ASN A 148 -5.85 -9.09 0.69
CA ASN A 148 -4.48 -9.58 0.51
C ASN A 148 -4.27 -11.04 0.95
N VAL A 149 -4.75 -11.42 2.15
CA VAL A 149 -4.51 -12.76 2.72
C VAL A 149 -5.74 -13.26 3.50
N PRO A 150 -6.31 -14.44 3.18
CA PRO A 150 -7.40 -15.03 3.95
C PRO A 150 -6.85 -15.81 5.15
N TYR A 151 -6.34 -15.08 6.15
CA TYR A 151 -5.63 -15.63 7.32
C TYR A 151 -6.38 -16.76 8.01
N ALA A 152 -7.68 -16.60 8.25
CA ALA A 152 -8.43 -17.59 8.99
C ALA A 152 -8.61 -18.88 8.20
N ASP A 153 -8.80 -18.82 6.86
CA ASP A 153 -8.88 -20.01 6.00
C ASP A 153 -7.53 -20.72 5.92
N LEU A 154 -6.45 -19.96 5.78
CA LEU A 154 -5.09 -20.49 5.75
C LEU A 154 -4.69 -21.13 7.08
N SER A 155 -5.08 -20.52 8.19
CA SER A 155 -4.78 -21.01 9.55
C SER A 155 -5.41 -22.38 9.81
N ASP A 156 -6.56 -22.70 9.19
CA ASP A 156 -7.21 -23.99 9.39
C ASP A 156 -6.35 -25.18 8.97
N PHE A 157 -5.43 -24.99 8.01
CA PHE A 157 -4.46 -26.02 7.61
C PHE A 157 -3.62 -26.52 8.79
N PHE A 158 -3.15 -25.60 9.64
CA PHE A 158 -2.35 -25.91 10.83
C PHE A 158 -3.23 -26.18 12.05
N TYR A 159 -4.33 -25.42 12.20
CA TYR A 159 -5.24 -25.50 13.33
C TYR A 159 -5.73 -26.93 13.59
N VAL A 160 -6.06 -27.68 12.54
CA VAL A 160 -6.55 -29.07 12.70
C VAL A 160 -5.49 -30.01 13.28
N TRP A 161 -4.20 -29.77 13.02
CA TRP A 161 -3.09 -30.56 13.54
C TRP A 161 -2.71 -30.11 14.94
N LEU A 162 -2.57 -28.81 15.17
CA LEU A 162 -2.31 -28.25 16.51
C LEU A 162 -3.40 -28.63 17.50
N LYS A 163 -4.67 -28.57 17.11
CA LYS A 163 -5.79 -29.00 17.97
C LYS A 163 -5.67 -30.47 18.42
N ARG A 164 -5.11 -31.34 17.57
CA ARG A 164 -4.93 -32.78 17.87
C ARG A 164 -3.67 -33.08 18.66
N THR A 165 -2.69 -32.18 18.65
CA THR A 165 -1.40 -32.37 19.30
C THR A 165 -1.34 -31.66 20.66
N VAL A 166 -1.68 -30.38 20.69
CA VAL A 166 -1.58 -29.50 21.86
C VAL A 166 -2.89 -28.85 22.27
N GLY A 167 -4.00 -29.18 21.60
CA GLY A 167 -5.30 -28.56 21.87
C GLY A 167 -5.78 -28.68 23.31
N ASP A 168 -5.51 -29.82 23.96
CA ASP A 168 -5.84 -30.06 25.37
C ASP A 168 -5.09 -29.09 26.32
N LEU A 169 -3.94 -28.56 25.90
CA LEU A 169 -3.08 -27.62 26.66
C LEU A 169 -3.47 -26.14 26.45
N TYR A 170 -4.28 -25.86 25.42
CA TYR A 170 -4.71 -24.50 25.06
C TYR A 170 -6.21 -24.49 24.75
N PRO A 171 -7.08 -24.88 25.70
CA PRO A 171 -8.52 -24.92 25.48
C PRO A 171 -9.09 -23.56 25.07
N GLU A 172 -8.47 -22.45 25.45
CA GLU A 172 -8.80 -21.09 25.02
C GLU A 172 -8.62 -20.86 23.51
N ALA A 173 -7.61 -21.49 22.90
CA ALA A 173 -7.28 -21.32 21.49
C ALA A 173 -8.00 -22.33 20.58
N PHE A 174 -8.38 -23.49 21.11
CA PHE A 174 -8.92 -24.60 20.32
C PHE A 174 -10.41 -24.94 20.58
N LYS A 175 -11.20 -24.00 21.11
CA LYS A 175 -12.63 -24.20 21.44
C LYS A 175 -13.47 -24.63 20.23
N THR A 176 -13.28 -23.97 19.10
CA THR A 176 -14.10 -24.15 17.89
C THR A 176 -13.57 -25.29 17.02
N LEU A 177 -14.39 -25.80 16.10
CA LEU A 177 -13.95 -26.83 15.16
C LEU A 177 -12.85 -26.33 14.21
N LEU A 178 -12.95 -25.07 13.78
CA LEU A 178 -12.05 -24.34 12.89
C LEU A 178 -11.90 -22.90 13.40
N VAL A 179 -10.93 -22.15 12.86
CA VAL A 179 -10.71 -20.75 13.23
C VAL A 179 -11.96 -19.93 12.88
N PRO A 180 -12.46 -19.04 13.76
CA PRO A 180 -13.62 -18.19 13.47
C PRO A 180 -13.41 -17.35 12.20
N LYS A 181 -14.38 -17.39 11.28
CA LYS A 181 -14.34 -16.63 10.01
C LYS A 181 -15.14 -15.34 10.06
N ASP A 182 -16.16 -15.29 10.91
CA ASP A 182 -17.09 -14.16 11.01
C ASP A 182 -16.44 -12.91 11.65
N GLU A 183 -15.44 -13.12 12.50
CA GLU A 183 -14.68 -12.07 13.18
C GLU A 183 -13.44 -11.61 12.40
N GLU A 184 -13.15 -12.23 11.25
CA GLU A 184 -11.99 -11.87 10.43
C GLU A 184 -12.25 -10.60 9.63
N ILE A 185 -11.32 -9.64 9.74
CA ILE A 185 -11.38 -8.34 9.06
C ILE A 185 -10.71 -8.45 7.69
N VAL A 186 -11.32 -9.19 6.75
CA VAL A 186 -10.81 -9.33 5.37
C VAL A 186 -11.91 -9.08 4.34
N HIS A 187 -11.51 -8.58 3.18
CA HIS A 187 -12.37 -8.49 2.02
C HIS A 187 -12.27 -9.79 1.20
N ASN A 188 -13.27 -10.66 1.31
CA ASN A 188 -13.35 -11.92 0.57
C ASN A 188 -14.77 -12.13 -0.01
N PRO A 189 -15.03 -11.65 -1.24
CA PRO A 189 -16.31 -11.78 -1.94
C PRO A 189 -16.75 -13.23 -2.13
N ALA A 190 -15.81 -14.18 -2.24
CA ALA A 190 -16.11 -15.59 -2.46
C ALA A 190 -16.88 -16.22 -1.29
N ARG A 191 -16.71 -15.71 -0.06
CA ARG A 191 -17.50 -16.13 1.11
C ARG A 191 -18.99 -15.79 0.98
N TRP A 192 -19.32 -14.82 0.14
CA TRP A 192 -20.67 -14.28 -0.03
C TRP A 192 -21.25 -14.64 -1.41
N GLY A 193 -20.77 -15.72 -2.02
CA GLY A 193 -21.24 -16.21 -3.33
C GLY A 193 -20.61 -15.52 -4.53
N GLY A 194 -19.68 -14.58 -4.33
CA GLY A 194 -18.99 -13.84 -5.38
C GLY A 194 -19.89 -12.88 -6.17
N GLY A 195 -19.37 -12.39 -7.29
CA GLY A 195 -20.04 -11.40 -8.13
C GLY A 195 -20.26 -10.06 -7.43
N LYS A 196 -21.06 -9.17 -8.05
CA LYS A 196 -21.29 -7.81 -7.55
C LYS A 196 -21.90 -7.78 -6.15
N LYS A 197 -22.86 -8.67 -5.88
CA LYS A 197 -23.52 -8.73 -4.57
C LYS A 197 -22.57 -9.22 -3.48
N GLY A 198 -21.74 -10.22 -3.77
CA GLY A 198 -20.74 -10.71 -2.83
C GLY A 198 -19.66 -9.66 -2.52
N GLU A 199 -19.27 -8.88 -3.53
CA GLU A 199 -18.37 -7.72 -3.39
C GLU A 199 -18.92 -6.68 -2.41
N GLU A 200 -20.15 -6.24 -2.63
CA GLU A 200 -20.80 -5.23 -1.79
C GLU A 200 -20.93 -5.68 -0.33
N ILE A 201 -21.37 -6.93 -0.11
CA ILE A 201 -21.50 -7.50 1.24
C ILE A 201 -20.14 -7.63 1.92
N SER A 202 -19.14 -8.13 1.20
CA SER A 202 -17.80 -8.32 1.76
C SER A 202 -17.17 -6.99 2.15
N LYS A 203 -17.34 -5.96 1.32
CA LYS A 203 -16.82 -4.63 1.59
C LYS A 203 -17.48 -4.00 2.81
N ALA A 204 -18.81 -4.06 2.89
CA ALA A 204 -19.55 -3.57 4.05
C ALA A 204 -19.18 -4.31 5.34
N HIS A 205 -18.95 -5.63 5.26
CA HIS A 205 -18.50 -6.44 6.40
C HIS A 205 -17.10 -6.04 6.86
N PHE A 206 -16.15 -5.86 5.94
CA PHE A 206 -14.80 -5.39 6.22
C PHE A 206 -14.81 -4.01 6.91
N GLU A 207 -15.48 -3.02 6.31
CA GLU A 207 -15.58 -1.66 6.83
C GLU A 207 -16.19 -1.65 8.23
N ARG A 208 -17.28 -2.40 8.44
CA ARG A 208 -17.94 -2.51 9.75
C ARG A 208 -17.02 -3.08 10.82
N LEU A 209 -16.30 -4.16 10.55
CA LEU A 209 -15.42 -4.78 11.53
C LEU A 209 -14.17 -3.94 11.81
N LEU A 210 -13.61 -3.30 10.77
CA LEU A 210 -12.47 -2.39 10.93
C LEU A 210 -12.85 -1.21 11.82
N THR A 211 -14.01 -0.59 11.59
CA THR A 211 -14.53 0.47 12.47
C THR A 211 -14.76 -0.03 13.90
N GLN A 212 -15.26 -1.26 14.10
CA GLN A 212 -15.42 -1.84 15.44
C GLN A 212 -14.06 -2.02 16.15
N ALA A 213 -13.03 -2.49 15.43
CA ALA A 213 -11.69 -2.60 15.98
C ALA A 213 -11.14 -1.21 16.37
N PHE A 214 -11.36 -0.18 15.56
CA PHE A 214 -10.96 1.18 15.91
C PHE A 214 -11.73 1.74 17.12
N LYS A 215 -13.01 1.41 17.27
CA LYS A 215 -13.78 1.76 18.48
C LYS A 215 -13.21 1.09 19.72
N GLU A 216 -12.74 -0.15 19.61
CA GLU A 216 -12.03 -0.82 20.69
C GLU A 216 -10.68 -0.16 21.00
N ILE A 217 -9.89 0.21 19.98
CA ILE A 217 -8.67 1.01 20.16
C ILE A 217 -9.00 2.29 20.92
N HIS A 218 -10.00 3.04 20.48
CA HIS A 218 -10.46 4.25 21.16
C HIS A 218 -10.86 3.97 22.61
N ARG A 219 -11.57 2.88 22.91
CA ARG A 219 -11.99 2.54 24.28
C ARG A 219 -10.80 2.27 25.21
N VAL A 220 -9.83 1.48 24.76
CA VAL A 220 -8.71 1.01 25.61
C VAL A 220 -7.56 2.00 25.72
N LEU A 221 -7.40 2.90 24.75
CA LEU A 221 -6.36 3.93 24.75
C LEU A 221 -6.63 4.98 25.84
N LYS A 222 -5.61 5.56 26.47
CA LYS A 222 -5.79 6.71 27.38
C LYS A 222 -6.20 7.98 26.62
N PRO A 223 -6.76 9.02 27.30
CA PRO A 223 -7.12 10.28 26.65
C PRO A 223 -6.00 10.90 25.79
N ASP A 224 -4.76 10.92 26.31
CA ASP A 224 -3.58 11.46 25.61
C ASP A 224 -2.78 10.39 24.85
N GLY A 225 -3.30 9.16 24.78
CA GLY A 225 -2.61 8.04 24.15
C GLY A 225 -2.51 8.18 22.63
N ILE A 226 -1.63 7.38 22.04
CA ILE A 226 -1.37 7.37 20.59
C ILE A 226 -1.70 5.99 20.02
N ALA A 227 -2.47 5.94 18.93
CA ALA A 227 -2.61 4.73 18.14
C ALA A 227 -1.83 4.86 16.83
N VAL A 228 -0.95 3.90 16.54
CA VAL A 228 -0.17 3.84 15.29
C VAL A 228 -0.69 2.70 14.44
N ILE A 229 -1.14 3.02 13.24
CA ILE A 229 -1.74 2.06 12.31
C ILE A 229 -0.83 1.95 11.09
N MET A 230 -0.35 0.73 10.82
CA MET A 230 0.38 0.43 9.60
C MET A 230 -0.62 0.28 8.45
N PHE A 231 -0.41 0.99 7.35
CA PHE A 231 -1.29 0.91 6.20
C PHE A 231 -0.53 1.00 4.87
N THR A 232 -0.82 0.06 3.96
CA THR A 232 -0.23 0.06 2.61
C THR A 232 -1.32 -0.22 1.59
N HIS A 233 -1.75 0.82 0.86
CA HIS A 233 -2.70 0.64 -0.24
C HIS A 233 -2.57 1.71 -1.33
N ARG A 234 -2.69 1.29 -2.60
CA ARG A 234 -2.55 2.17 -3.79
C ARG A 234 -3.78 3.02 -4.03
N SER A 235 -4.96 2.47 -3.71
CA SER A 235 -6.21 3.19 -3.95
C SER A 235 -6.45 4.28 -2.92
N THR A 236 -6.71 5.49 -3.39
CA THR A 236 -7.23 6.60 -2.59
C THR A 236 -8.56 6.25 -1.92
N THR A 237 -9.40 5.45 -2.56
CA THR A 237 -10.68 5.03 -1.95
C THR A 237 -10.45 4.20 -0.68
N ALA A 238 -9.36 3.44 -0.60
CA ALA A 238 -9.03 2.68 0.61
C ALA A 238 -8.58 3.62 1.74
N TRP A 239 -7.81 4.67 1.41
CA TRP A 239 -7.44 5.72 2.35
C TRP A 239 -8.65 6.50 2.87
N GLU A 240 -9.57 6.89 1.98
CA GLU A 240 -10.84 7.52 2.35
C GLU A 240 -11.60 6.65 3.35
N LYS A 241 -11.76 5.35 3.06
CA LYS A 241 -12.46 4.41 3.95
C LYS A 241 -11.76 4.22 5.28
N LEU A 242 -10.44 4.09 5.29
CA LEU A 242 -9.66 3.98 6.52
C LEU A 242 -9.88 5.22 7.41
N ILE A 243 -9.77 6.41 6.83
CA ILE A 243 -9.93 7.67 7.58
C ILE A 243 -11.38 7.87 8.02
N GLU A 244 -12.37 7.52 7.19
CA GLU A 244 -13.79 7.51 7.58
C GLU A 244 -14.03 6.60 8.80
N SER A 245 -13.51 5.37 8.77
CA SER A 245 -13.60 4.41 9.89
C SER A 245 -12.93 4.93 11.16
N LEU A 246 -11.80 5.63 11.05
CA LEU A 246 -11.13 6.26 12.19
C LEU A 246 -11.98 7.36 12.80
N LEU A 247 -12.46 8.29 11.97
CA LEU A 247 -13.26 9.43 12.43
C LEU A 247 -14.59 8.99 13.05
N GLU A 248 -15.18 7.89 12.55
CA GLU A 248 -16.38 7.28 13.15
C GLU A 248 -16.09 6.62 14.51
N ALA A 249 -14.85 6.19 14.74
CA ALA A 249 -14.38 5.68 16.02
C ALA A 249 -13.88 6.77 16.98
N ASP A 250 -14.10 8.05 16.65
CA ASP A 250 -13.55 9.21 17.38
C ASP A 250 -12.02 9.19 17.49
N LEU A 251 -11.35 8.59 16.50
CA LEU A 251 -9.92 8.69 16.28
C LEU A 251 -9.66 9.58 15.06
N TYR A 252 -8.61 10.39 15.09
CA TYR A 252 -8.21 11.16 13.92
C TYR A 252 -6.71 11.09 13.66
N PRO A 253 -6.29 11.08 12.38
CA PRO A 253 -4.88 11.15 12.02
C PRO A 253 -4.23 12.46 12.46
N THR A 254 -2.97 12.37 12.88
CA THR A 254 -2.13 13.53 13.27
C THR A 254 -0.80 13.55 12.53
N ALA A 255 -0.34 12.39 12.06
CA ALA A 255 0.83 12.28 11.19
C ALA A 255 0.74 11.04 10.32
N SER A 256 1.31 11.10 9.12
CA SER A 256 1.51 9.96 8.23
C SER A 256 2.96 9.91 7.78
N TRP A 257 3.60 8.77 7.99
CA TRP A 257 5.02 8.58 7.66
C TRP A 257 5.18 7.43 6.68
N PRO A 258 5.62 7.70 5.43
CA PRO A 258 6.03 6.64 4.52
C PRO A 258 7.36 6.04 4.98
N VAL A 259 7.39 4.72 5.16
CA VAL A 259 8.56 3.95 5.59
C VAL A 259 8.89 2.91 4.54
N HIS A 260 10.09 2.97 4.00
CA HIS A 260 10.60 1.99 3.04
C HIS A 260 10.92 0.69 3.77
N THR A 261 10.00 -0.29 3.69
CA THR A 261 10.10 -1.57 4.42
C THR A 261 10.56 -2.74 3.53
N GLU A 262 10.62 -2.57 2.20
CA GLU A 262 10.99 -3.65 1.27
C GLU A 262 12.46 -3.55 0.82
N MET A 263 13.16 -4.70 0.77
CA MET A 263 14.45 -4.81 0.08
C MET A 263 14.23 -4.75 -1.44
N GLU A 264 14.98 -3.89 -2.15
CA GLU A 264 15.01 -3.79 -3.62
C GLU A 264 15.29 -5.13 -4.34
N ALA A 265 15.77 -6.15 -3.60
CA ALA A 265 16.24 -7.44 -4.11
C ALA A 265 15.21 -8.59 -4.08
N SER A 266 13.97 -8.40 -3.60
CA SER A 266 12.98 -9.50 -3.62
C SER A 266 12.57 -9.83 -5.06
N THR A 267 12.91 -11.04 -5.50
CA THR A 267 12.85 -11.51 -6.89
C THR A 267 11.43 -11.58 -7.49
N HIS A 268 10.39 -11.29 -6.69
CA HIS A 268 9.00 -11.19 -7.11
C HIS A 268 8.57 -9.78 -7.60
N THR A 269 9.44 -8.77 -7.48
CA THR A 269 9.11 -7.35 -7.74
C THR A 269 9.84 -6.75 -8.94
N ARG A 270 10.51 -7.56 -9.77
CA ARG A 270 11.04 -7.08 -11.06
C ARG A 270 9.88 -6.83 -12.03
N GLY A 271 9.49 -5.57 -12.19
CA GLY A 271 8.56 -5.10 -13.22
C GLY A 271 7.09 -4.94 -12.80
N LYS A 272 6.78 -5.02 -11.50
CA LYS A 272 5.49 -4.59 -10.95
C LYS A 272 5.78 -3.60 -9.84
N GLY A 273 5.78 -2.29 -10.15
CA GLY A 273 6.03 -1.24 -9.16
C GLY A 273 5.15 -1.42 -7.93
N SER A 274 5.68 -2.04 -6.87
CA SER A 274 5.08 -2.07 -5.54
C SER A 274 5.05 -0.64 -5.02
N LEU A 275 4.02 -0.29 -4.24
CA LEU A 275 4.15 0.86 -3.35
C LEU A 275 5.42 0.63 -2.56
N ARG A 276 6.40 1.53 -2.72
CA ARG A 276 7.74 1.37 -2.14
C ARG A 276 7.74 1.51 -0.61
N SER A 277 6.64 2.02 -0.04
CA SER A 277 6.58 2.46 1.34
C SER A 277 5.32 1.96 2.05
N THR A 278 5.52 1.38 3.24
CA THR A 278 4.46 1.16 4.24
C THR A 278 4.21 2.45 4.98
N VAL A 279 2.96 2.84 5.19
CA VAL A 279 2.64 4.13 5.82
C VAL A 279 2.27 3.91 7.28
N LEU A 280 2.94 4.61 8.18
CA LEU A 280 2.61 4.64 9.60
C LEU A 280 1.72 5.85 9.89
N LEU A 281 0.46 5.60 10.22
CA LEU A 281 -0.52 6.63 10.56
C LEU A 281 -0.60 6.78 12.07
N ALA A 282 -0.12 7.89 12.60
CA ALA A 282 -0.30 8.23 14.01
C ALA A 282 -1.66 8.89 14.21
N THR A 283 -2.45 8.38 15.14
CA THR A 283 -3.81 8.81 15.42
C THR A 283 -4.00 9.08 16.92
N ARG A 284 -4.92 9.99 17.23
CA ARG A 284 -5.27 10.37 18.60
C ARG A 284 -6.77 10.35 18.81
N LYS A 285 -7.19 10.27 20.08
CA LYS A 285 -8.60 10.44 20.43
C LYS A 285 -9.06 11.86 20.18
N ARG A 286 -10.26 12.00 19.62
CA ARG A 286 -10.96 13.27 19.58
C ARG A 286 -11.43 13.63 20.99
N VAL A 287 -11.00 14.80 21.48
CA VAL A 287 -11.38 15.31 22.81
C VAL A 287 -12.49 16.36 22.75
N THR A 288 -12.65 17.04 21.61
CA THR A 288 -13.66 18.09 21.40
C THR A 288 -14.86 17.54 20.63
N SER A 289 -16.04 18.13 20.86
CA SER A 289 -17.27 17.82 20.11
C SER A 289 -17.75 18.99 19.25
N GLU A 290 -16.86 19.96 19.04
CA GLU A 290 -17.14 21.19 18.31
C GLU A 290 -17.39 20.94 16.81
N ILE A 291 -18.11 21.90 16.22
CA ILE A 291 -18.38 21.97 14.78
C ILE A 291 -17.41 22.98 14.19
N GLY A 292 -16.65 22.56 13.17
CA GLY A 292 -15.77 23.42 12.40
C GLY A 292 -16.50 24.03 11.20
N TRP A 293 -16.11 25.25 10.81
CA TRP A 293 -16.56 25.87 9.58
C TRP A 293 -15.55 25.64 8.47
N TYR A 294 -16.00 25.16 7.31
CA TYR A 294 -15.12 24.70 6.23
C TYR A 294 -14.03 25.70 5.85
N GLN A 295 -14.36 26.99 5.70
CA GLN A 295 -13.38 28.02 5.34
C GLN A 295 -12.27 28.20 6.38
N GLN A 296 -12.62 28.17 7.67
CA GLN A 296 -11.65 28.28 8.75
C GLN A 296 -10.78 27.01 8.82
N VAL A 297 -11.41 25.84 8.71
CA VAL A 297 -10.71 24.55 8.72
C VAL A 297 -9.74 24.45 7.55
N LYS A 298 -10.15 24.90 6.36
CA LYS A 298 -9.30 24.92 5.17
C LYS A 298 -8.10 25.85 5.35
N SER A 299 -8.31 27.07 5.83
CA SER A 299 -7.22 28.02 6.09
C SER A 299 -6.21 27.47 7.12
N GLU A 300 -6.68 26.93 8.25
CA GLU A 300 -5.80 26.33 9.27
C GLU A 300 -5.07 25.10 8.71
N MET A 301 -5.73 24.28 7.88
CA MET A 301 -5.12 23.14 7.22
C MET A 301 -3.99 23.57 6.28
N GLU A 302 -4.20 24.60 5.46
CA GLU A 302 -3.18 25.12 4.53
C GLU A 302 -1.95 25.65 5.29
N GLU A 303 -2.15 26.37 6.40
CA GLU A 303 -1.06 26.83 7.28
C GLU A 303 -0.26 25.66 7.87
N VAL A 304 -0.94 24.67 8.46
CA VAL A 304 -0.30 23.49 9.06
C VAL A 304 0.42 22.66 7.99
N LEU A 305 -0.20 22.48 6.82
CA LEU A 305 0.41 21.75 5.72
C LEU A 305 1.65 22.46 5.22
N PHE A 306 1.62 23.77 4.99
CA PHE A 306 2.77 24.52 4.52
C PHE A 306 4.01 24.29 5.40
N GLU A 307 3.86 24.44 6.73
CA GLU A 307 4.96 24.21 7.67
C GLU A 307 5.52 22.77 7.64
N ARG A 308 4.66 21.79 7.37
CA ARG A 308 5.02 20.37 7.31
C ARG A 308 5.67 20.01 5.98
N LEU A 309 5.12 20.49 4.87
CA LEU A 309 5.61 20.24 3.52
C LEU A 309 7.02 20.79 3.31
N VAL A 310 7.33 21.97 3.86
CA VAL A 310 8.70 22.50 3.86
C VAL A 310 9.67 21.51 4.53
N LYS A 311 9.33 20.99 5.71
CA LYS A 311 10.16 20.00 6.42
C LYS A 311 10.27 18.69 5.65
N PHE A 312 9.17 18.21 5.07
CA PHE A 312 9.16 16.99 4.28
C PHE A 312 10.04 17.10 3.04
N TRP A 313 10.02 18.27 2.39
CA TRP A 313 10.89 18.57 1.26
C TRP A 313 12.36 18.56 1.67
N ASP A 314 12.69 19.20 2.80
CA ASP A 314 14.05 19.21 3.36
C ASP A 314 14.53 17.81 3.77
N TYR A 315 13.62 16.92 4.18
CA TYR A 315 13.92 15.51 4.45
C TYR A 315 14.11 14.67 3.18
N GLY A 316 13.88 15.24 2.00
CA GLY A 316 13.99 14.55 0.72
C GLY A 316 12.83 13.60 0.44
N LEU A 317 11.67 13.79 1.09
CA LEU A 317 10.46 13.09 0.67
C LEU A 317 10.07 13.56 -0.73
N TYR A 318 9.79 12.60 -1.61
CA TYR A 318 9.55 12.88 -3.02
C TYR A 318 8.38 12.07 -3.57
N GLY A 319 7.79 12.60 -4.64
CA GLY A 319 6.76 11.96 -5.43
C GLY A 319 5.53 11.50 -4.65
N ALA A 320 5.03 10.29 -4.91
CA ALA A 320 3.82 9.75 -4.27
C ALA A 320 3.89 9.74 -2.72
N ASP A 321 5.07 9.48 -2.16
CA ASP A 321 5.28 9.45 -0.71
C ASP A 321 5.10 10.85 -0.08
N PHE A 322 5.40 11.91 -0.83
CA PHE A 322 5.18 13.30 -0.40
C PHE A 322 3.68 13.60 -0.22
N PHE A 323 2.84 13.17 -1.16
CA PHE A 323 1.37 13.30 -1.04
C PHE A 323 0.82 12.52 0.14
N ILE A 324 1.31 11.30 0.36
CA ILE A 324 0.82 10.45 1.44
C ILE A 324 1.25 11.01 2.81
N ALA A 325 2.47 11.55 2.92
CA ALA A 325 2.96 12.20 4.14
C ALA A 325 2.12 13.43 4.54
N ALA A 326 1.47 14.08 3.57
CA ALA A 326 0.61 15.24 3.81
C ALA A 326 -0.77 14.88 4.38
N PHE A 327 -1.28 13.65 4.16
CA PHE A 327 -2.63 13.28 4.61
C PHE A 327 -2.77 13.32 6.13
N GLY A 328 -1.80 12.83 6.89
CA GLY A 328 -1.86 12.86 8.35
C GLY A 328 -2.00 14.27 8.91
N PRO A 329 -1.06 15.19 8.62
CA PRO A 329 -1.14 16.58 9.08
C PRO A 329 -2.34 17.35 8.51
N GLY A 330 -2.72 17.14 7.25
CA GLY A 330 -3.90 17.79 6.68
C GLY A 330 -5.20 17.33 7.36
N MET A 331 -5.32 16.02 7.61
CA MET A 331 -6.46 15.46 8.33
C MET A 331 -6.42 15.73 9.83
N GLU A 332 -5.27 16.18 10.38
CA GLU A 332 -5.17 16.59 11.79
C GLU A 332 -6.16 17.70 12.07
N VAL A 333 -6.16 18.77 11.27
CA VAL A 333 -7.02 19.95 11.43
C VAL A 333 -8.49 19.60 11.23
N PHE A 334 -8.83 18.85 10.18
CA PHE A 334 -10.19 18.42 9.92
C PHE A 334 -10.73 17.47 11.00
N GLY A 335 -9.90 16.53 11.43
CA GLY A 335 -10.30 15.43 12.30
C GLY A 335 -10.56 15.82 13.76
N LYS A 336 -10.01 16.96 14.22
CA LYS A 336 -10.28 17.51 15.56
C LYS A 336 -11.77 17.77 15.76
N TYR A 337 -12.45 18.26 14.73
CA TYR A 337 -13.87 18.60 14.79
C TYR A 337 -14.75 17.35 14.68
N LYS A 338 -15.90 17.37 15.36
CA LYS A 338 -16.89 16.30 15.23
C LYS A 338 -17.55 16.30 13.85
N LYS A 339 -17.78 17.50 13.32
CA LYS A 339 -18.31 17.75 11.98
C LYS A 339 -17.74 19.05 11.45
N VAL A 340 -17.51 19.11 10.14
CA VAL A 340 -17.17 20.35 9.44
C VAL A 340 -18.31 20.66 8.48
N LEU A 341 -18.84 21.88 8.55
CA LEU A 341 -19.98 22.32 7.75
C LEU A 341 -19.60 23.44 6.78
N THR A 342 -20.21 23.43 5.60
CA THR A 342 -20.23 24.59 4.70
C THR A 342 -21.16 25.67 5.24
N PRO A 343 -21.10 26.92 4.74
CA PRO A 343 -22.04 27.98 5.10
C PRO A 343 -23.52 27.60 4.86
N GLN A 344 -23.78 26.67 3.95
CA GLN A 344 -25.11 26.15 3.63
C GLN A 344 -25.55 25.01 4.58
N GLY A 345 -24.75 24.67 5.59
CA GLY A 345 -25.02 23.60 6.54
C GLY A 345 -24.78 22.19 6.00
N ILE A 346 -24.08 22.05 4.87
CA ILE A 346 -23.77 20.75 4.27
C ILE A 346 -22.50 20.19 4.94
N PRO A 347 -22.51 18.93 5.43
CA PRO A 347 -21.31 18.30 5.96
C PRO A 347 -20.27 18.07 4.87
N VAL A 348 -19.03 18.49 5.13
CA VAL A 348 -17.87 18.23 4.28
C VAL A 348 -17.43 16.78 4.45
N ARG A 349 -17.21 16.06 3.34
CA ARG A 349 -16.79 14.65 3.39
C ARG A 349 -15.27 14.54 3.45
N VAL A 350 -14.78 13.38 3.91
CA VAL A 350 -13.35 13.06 3.92
C VAL A 350 -12.76 13.14 2.52
N SER A 351 -13.47 12.67 1.50
CA SER A 351 -13.03 12.76 0.10
C SER A 351 -12.81 14.20 -0.36
N ASP A 352 -13.65 15.13 0.09
CA ASP A 352 -13.57 16.54 -0.30
C ASP A 352 -12.31 17.17 0.32
N MET A 353 -12.06 16.88 1.61
CA MET A 353 -10.87 17.34 2.31
C MET A 353 -9.57 16.73 1.77
N LEU A 354 -9.55 15.43 1.45
CA LEU A 354 -8.39 14.80 0.83
C LEU A 354 -8.07 15.39 -0.54
N ASN A 355 -9.09 15.80 -1.31
CA ASN A 355 -8.87 16.52 -2.56
C ASN A 355 -8.28 17.92 -2.32
N ASP A 356 -8.78 18.67 -1.33
CA ASP A 356 -8.19 19.97 -0.93
C ASP A 356 -6.70 19.81 -0.55
N ILE A 357 -6.36 18.79 0.24
CA ILE A 357 -4.97 18.47 0.60
C ILE A 357 -4.14 18.17 -0.66
N ARG A 358 -4.67 17.38 -1.60
CA ARG A 358 -3.95 17.04 -2.84
C ARG A 358 -3.68 18.26 -3.70
N THR A 359 -4.66 19.14 -3.88
CA THR A 359 -4.49 20.38 -4.64
C THR A 359 -3.39 21.22 -3.99
N PHE A 360 -3.45 21.43 -2.68
CA PHE A 360 -2.44 22.21 -1.96
C PHE A 360 -1.03 21.62 -2.07
N VAL A 361 -0.90 20.30 -1.92
CA VAL A 361 0.40 19.60 -2.06
C VAL A 361 0.92 19.68 -3.50
N GLY A 362 0.04 19.56 -4.49
CA GLY A 362 0.38 19.69 -5.91
C GLY A 362 0.90 21.09 -6.22
N ASP A 363 0.18 22.12 -5.77
CA ASP A 363 0.60 23.53 -5.89
C ASP A 363 1.97 23.76 -5.24
N PHE A 364 2.14 23.32 -4.00
CA PHE A 364 3.41 23.44 -3.28
C PHE A 364 4.56 22.73 -4.02
N ALA A 365 4.34 21.48 -4.46
CA ALA A 365 5.35 20.72 -5.17
C ALA A 365 5.73 21.42 -6.48
N LEU A 366 4.75 21.89 -7.25
CA LEU A 366 5.01 22.65 -8.46
C LEU A 366 5.83 23.91 -8.14
N GLU A 367 5.50 24.66 -7.09
CA GLU A 367 6.26 25.85 -6.64
C GLU A 367 7.73 25.55 -6.38
N GLN A 368 8.00 24.46 -5.67
CA GLN A 368 9.37 24.04 -5.39
C GLN A 368 10.15 23.60 -6.63
N ILE A 369 9.46 22.94 -7.57
CA ILE A 369 10.08 22.44 -8.80
C ILE A 369 10.33 23.60 -9.79
N PHE A 370 9.37 24.52 -9.95
CA PHE A 370 9.38 25.52 -11.01
C PHE A 370 10.07 26.84 -10.63
N LYS A 371 10.32 27.12 -9.34
CA LYS A 371 11.06 28.29 -8.83
C LYS A 371 10.67 29.60 -9.59
N ASP A 372 9.45 30.09 -9.34
CA ASP A 372 8.75 31.27 -9.92
C ASP A 372 7.93 31.06 -11.21
N GLY A 373 6.70 31.61 -11.30
CA GLY A 373 5.97 31.77 -12.57
C GLY A 373 4.99 30.65 -12.98
N ILE A 374 4.54 29.80 -12.04
CA ILE A 374 3.62 28.69 -12.33
C ILE A 374 2.22 29.14 -12.71
N GLY A 375 1.77 30.30 -12.21
CA GLY A 375 0.42 30.82 -12.48
C GLY A 375 0.13 31.06 -13.97
N GLU A 376 1.16 31.06 -14.82
CA GLU A 376 1.06 31.24 -16.27
C GLU A 376 1.02 29.90 -17.05
N VAL A 377 1.16 28.75 -16.36
CA VAL A 377 1.22 27.42 -16.98
C VAL A 377 -0.19 26.81 -17.06
N ASP A 378 -0.56 26.30 -18.24
CA ASP A 378 -1.87 25.68 -18.45
C ASP A 378 -2.06 24.38 -17.63
N PRO A 379 -3.31 24.04 -17.25
CA PRO A 379 -3.59 22.89 -16.39
C PRO A 379 -3.06 21.53 -16.90
N PRO A 380 -3.19 21.17 -18.20
CA PRO A 380 -2.58 19.94 -18.71
C PRO A 380 -1.05 19.90 -18.56
N THR A 381 -0.36 21.03 -18.74
CA THR A 381 1.09 21.12 -18.54
C THR A 381 1.48 20.93 -17.08
N ARG A 382 0.74 21.55 -16.15
CA ARG A 382 0.93 21.35 -14.71
C ARG A 382 0.78 19.89 -14.30
N LEU A 383 -0.30 19.25 -14.76
CA LEU A 383 -0.56 17.84 -14.53
C LEU A 383 0.58 16.95 -15.05
N TYR A 384 1.13 17.25 -16.23
CA TYR A 384 2.23 16.47 -16.81
C TYR A 384 3.49 16.55 -15.96
N LEU A 385 3.89 17.76 -15.56
CA LEU A 385 5.06 17.98 -14.71
C LEU A 385 4.89 17.28 -13.36
N LEU A 386 3.74 17.49 -12.72
CA LEU A 386 3.44 16.90 -11.43
C LEU A 386 3.38 15.38 -11.50
N TRP A 387 2.82 14.81 -12.57
CA TRP A 387 2.81 13.37 -12.79
C TRP A 387 4.22 12.81 -12.95
N ARG A 388 5.07 13.45 -13.75
CA ARG A 388 6.46 13.00 -13.95
C ARG A 388 7.25 13.05 -12.65
N TRP A 389 7.01 14.07 -11.83
CA TRP A 389 7.60 14.18 -10.51
C TRP A 389 7.06 13.14 -9.51
N ALA A 390 5.74 12.90 -9.54
CA ALA A 390 5.07 12.02 -8.60
C ALA A 390 5.28 10.52 -8.87
N TYR A 391 5.13 10.13 -10.14
CA TYR A 391 5.02 8.73 -10.56
C TYR A 391 5.98 8.35 -11.69
N GLY A 392 6.71 9.31 -12.27
CA GLY A 392 7.61 9.05 -13.38
C GLY A 392 6.92 8.42 -14.60
N TYR A 393 7.30 7.20 -14.95
CA TYR A 393 6.79 6.43 -16.10
C TYR A 393 5.92 5.22 -15.69
N GLU A 394 5.58 5.11 -14.40
CA GLU A 394 4.83 3.97 -13.86
C GLU A 394 3.34 4.00 -14.24
N GLU A 395 2.70 2.82 -14.14
CA GLU A 395 1.24 2.70 -14.30
C GLU A 395 0.51 3.05 -13.00
N VAL A 396 -0.42 3.99 -13.06
CA VAL A 396 -1.19 4.50 -11.91
C VAL A 396 -2.62 3.99 -11.99
N LEU A 397 -3.30 3.79 -10.85
CA LEU A 397 -4.72 3.41 -10.84
C LEU A 397 -5.57 4.54 -11.43
N PHE A 398 -6.59 4.20 -12.21
CA PHE A 398 -7.43 5.19 -12.88
C PHE A 398 -8.07 6.20 -11.91
N ASP A 399 -8.52 5.76 -10.73
CA ASP A 399 -9.11 6.65 -9.71
C ASP A 399 -8.09 7.64 -9.13
N GLU A 400 -6.85 7.19 -8.92
CA GLU A 400 -5.77 8.04 -8.41
C GLU A 400 -5.36 9.09 -9.45
N ALA A 401 -5.23 8.66 -10.71
CA ALA A 401 -4.98 9.55 -11.83
C ALA A 401 -6.10 10.59 -12.00
N ARG A 402 -7.35 10.16 -11.83
CA ARG A 402 -8.52 11.04 -11.89
C ARG A 402 -8.50 12.08 -10.79
N LYS A 403 -8.17 11.70 -9.55
CA LYS A 403 -8.08 12.64 -8.43
C LYS A 403 -6.94 13.63 -8.61
N LEU A 404 -5.79 13.21 -9.13
CA LEU A 404 -4.70 14.13 -9.46
C LEU A 404 -5.09 15.10 -10.57
N ALA A 405 -5.69 14.62 -11.66
CA ALA A 405 -6.15 15.47 -12.75
C ALA A 405 -7.22 16.47 -12.30
N GLN A 406 -8.17 16.02 -11.48
CA GLN A 406 -9.20 16.87 -10.90
C GLN A 406 -8.61 17.94 -9.98
N ALA A 407 -7.58 17.61 -9.20
CA ALA A 407 -6.86 18.57 -8.35
C ALA A 407 -6.20 19.69 -9.17
N GLU A 408 -5.76 19.39 -10.39
CA GLU A 408 -5.24 20.36 -11.36
C GLU A 408 -6.34 21.01 -12.23
N GLY A 409 -7.61 20.62 -12.09
CA GLY A 409 -8.73 21.18 -12.86
C GLY A 409 -8.91 20.60 -14.26
N VAL A 410 -8.46 19.36 -14.51
CA VAL A 410 -8.59 18.67 -15.81
C VAL A 410 -9.34 17.34 -15.68
N GLU A 411 -10.18 17.01 -16.66
CA GLU A 411 -10.87 15.72 -16.74
C GLU A 411 -10.04 14.68 -17.49
N VAL A 412 -9.90 13.49 -16.90
CA VAL A 412 -9.08 12.40 -17.49
C VAL A 412 -9.65 11.87 -18.80
N ASP A 413 -10.98 11.84 -18.94
CA ASP A 413 -11.63 11.33 -20.15
C ASP A 413 -11.31 12.21 -21.37
N ASP A 414 -11.21 13.53 -21.18
CA ASP A 414 -10.79 14.46 -22.23
C ASP A 414 -9.33 14.19 -22.64
N LEU A 415 -8.45 14.02 -21.66
CA LEU A 415 -7.03 13.71 -21.89
C LEU A 415 -6.79 12.32 -22.52
N LEU A 416 -7.68 11.36 -22.28
CA LEU A 416 -7.65 10.07 -22.99
C LEU A 416 -7.98 10.23 -24.48
N SER A 417 -8.93 11.11 -24.80
CA SER A 417 -9.37 11.35 -26.18
C SER A 417 -8.27 12.00 -27.04
N THR A 418 -7.41 12.82 -26.42
CA THR A 418 -6.28 13.50 -27.06
C THR A 418 -5.00 12.67 -27.10
N GLY A 419 -5.00 11.46 -26.55
CA GLY A 419 -3.81 10.61 -26.48
C GLY A 419 -2.78 11.10 -25.44
N PHE A 420 -3.22 11.83 -24.43
CA PHE A 420 -2.39 12.24 -23.31
C PHE A 420 -2.00 11.06 -22.42
N PHE A 421 -2.97 10.17 -22.26
CA PHE A 421 -2.89 8.94 -21.48
C PHE A 421 -3.21 7.71 -22.32
N LYS A 422 -2.76 6.54 -21.84
CA LYS A 422 -3.21 5.22 -22.32
C LYS A 422 -3.83 4.42 -21.19
N LYS A 423 -5.10 4.04 -21.35
CA LYS A 423 -5.82 3.17 -20.42
C LYS A 423 -5.43 1.70 -20.64
N LYS A 424 -5.11 0.99 -19.56
CA LYS A 424 -4.84 -0.45 -19.50
C LYS A 424 -5.68 -1.07 -18.39
N SER A 425 -6.89 -1.54 -18.71
CA SER A 425 -7.85 -2.06 -17.74
C SER A 425 -8.17 -1.02 -16.65
N GLU A 426 -7.81 -1.28 -15.38
CA GLU A 426 -8.01 -0.38 -14.23
C GLU A 426 -6.88 0.65 -14.03
N LYS A 427 -5.82 0.58 -14.86
CA LYS A 427 -4.66 1.46 -14.78
C LYS A 427 -4.56 2.41 -15.97
N ILE A 428 -3.79 3.46 -15.80
CA ILE A 428 -3.51 4.47 -16.81
C ILE A 428 -2.02 4.84 -16.77
N VAL A 429 -1.47 5.16 -17.94
CA VAL A 429 -0.07 5.53 -18.12
C VAL A 429 0.01 6.86 -18.84
N LEU A 430 0.82 7.78 -18.32
CA LEU A 430 1.14 9.04 -18.99
C LEU A 430 2.10 8.79 -20.15
N LEU A 431 1.68 9.18 -21.36
CA LEU A 431 2.46 8.95 -22.56
C LEU A 431 3.61 9.95 -22.70
N GLY A 432 4.81 9.43 -22.97
CA GLY A 432 5.99 10.22 -23.34
C GLY A 432 5.95 10.71 -24.79
N PRO A 433 6.97 11.48 -25.21
CA PRO A 433 7.04 12.02 -26.54
C PRO A 433 7.04 10.92 -27.60
N LEU A 434 7.71 9.77 -27.42
CA LEU A 434 7.76 8.74 -28.47
C LEU A 434 6.52 7.84 -28.53
N ASP A 435 5.71 7.79 -27.47
CA ASP A 435 4.52 6.94 -27.41
C ASP A 435 3.26 7.61 -27.98
N ARG A 436 3.32 8.93 -28.22
CA ARG A 436 2.24 9.71 -28.83
C ARG A 436 2.32 9.67 -30.35
N THR A 437 1.17 9.72 -31.02
CA THR A 437 1.12 9.75 -32.49
C THR A 437 1.04 11.19 -32.98
N LEU A 438 1.59 11.53 -34.15
CA LEU A 438 1.42 12.89 -34.70
C LEU A 438 -0.06 13.29 -34.84
N LYS A 439 -0.92 12.31 -35.14
CA LYS A 439 -2.39 12.47 -35.20
C LYS A 439 -3.02 12.79 -33.84
N SER A 440 -2.39 12.42 -32.72
CA SER A 440 -2.92 12.76 -31.39
C SER A 440 -2.81 14.26 -31.13
N PHE A 441 -1.71 14.88 -31.59
CA PHE A 441 -1.56 16.34 -31.57
C PHE A 441 -2.50 17.03 -32.57
N GLU A 442 -2.82 16.42 -33.71
CA GLU A 442 -3.76 16.99 -34.69
C GLU A 442 -5.18 17.14 -34.15
N LYS A 443 -5.64 16.21 -33.29
CA LYS A 443 -6.95 16.32 -32.62
C LYS A 443 -7.02 17.48 -31.63
N GLU A 444 -5.89 17.89 -31.06
CA GLU A 444 -5.81 19.02 -30.13
C GLU A 444 -5.78 20.37 -30.87
N ILE A 445 -5.40 20.38 -32.16
CA ILE A 445 -5.35 21.59 -33.00
C ILE A 445 -6.74 22.14 -33.33
N GLU A 446 -7.83 21.41 -33.02
CA GLU A 446 -9.20 21.94 -33.05
C GLU A 446 -9.51 22.87 -31.84
N GLY A 447 -8.55 23.07 -30.92
CA GLY A 447 -8.55 24.06 -29.82
C GLY A 447 -7.16 24.69 -29.55
N GLU A 448 -6.97 25.35 -28.40
CA GLU A 448 -5.64 25.81 -27.96
C GLU A 448 -4.82 24.62 -27.44
N MET A 449 -3.69 24.34 -28.11
CA MET A 449 -2.80 23.24 -27.77
C MET A 449 -2.04 23.55 -26.46
N PRO A 450 -2.08 22.65 -25.45
CA PRO A 450 -1.32 22.81 -24.21
C PRO A 450 0.18 23.00 -24.44
N LEU A 451 0.84 23.78 -23.58
CA LEU A 451 2.27 24.08 -23.72
C LEU A 451 3.14 22.81 -23.69
N ILE A 452 2.79 21.84 -22.85
CA ILE A 452 3.47 20.55 -22.81
C ILE A 452 3.40 19.82 -24.13
N ASN A 453 2.28 19.89 -24.85
CA ASN A 453 2.14 19.18 -26.11
C ASN A 453 3.01 19.83 -27.19
N HIS A 454 3.19 21.16 -27.15
CA HIS A 454 4.18 21.84 -27.98
C HIS A 454 5.60 21.32 -27.73
N ILE A 455 5.97 21.11 -26.46
CA ILE A 455 7.28 20.56 -26.08
C ILE A 455 7.41 19.13 -26.61
N LEU A 456 6.43 18.26 -26.33
CA LEU A 456 6.46 16.86 -26.76
C LEU A 456 6.54 16.72 -28.29
N LYS A 457 5.80 17.57 -29.03
CA LYS A 457 5.87 17.63 -30.49
C LYS A 457 7.24 18.10 -30.98
N ALA A 458 7.82 19.12 -30.35
CA ALA A 458 9.18 19.58 -30.67
C ALA A 458 10.22 18.46 -30.47
N LEU A 459 10.13 17.72 -29.36
CA LEU A 459 11.01 16.57 -29.08
C LEU A 459 10.84 15.43 -30.09
N GLN A 460 9.61 15.15 -30.55
CA GLN A 460 9.38 14.17 -31.62
C GLN A 460 10.03 14.58 -32.95
N LEU A 461 9.83 15.84 -33.36
CA LEU A 461 10.40 16.37 -34.61
C LEU A 461 11.93 16.38 -34.55
N TRP A 462 12.49 16.75 -33.39
CA TRP A 462 13.91 16.68 -33.11
C TRP A 462 14.45 15.25 -33.23
N ASN A 463 13.80 14.26 -32.60
CA ASN A 463 14.20 12.85 -32.68
C ASN A 463 14.21 12.30 -34.12
N LYS A 464 13.33 12.80 -34.98
CA LYS A 464 13.25 12.41 -36.40
C LYS A 464 14.22 13.16 -37.31
N GLY A 465 14.89 14.20 -36.82
CA GLY A 465 15.75 15.07 -37.63
C GLY A 465 14.96 15.97 -38.60
N GLU A 466 13.68 16.22 -38.34
CA GLU A 466 12.82 17.05 -39.20
C GLU A 466 12.99 18.56 -38.90
N GLU A 467 14.19 19.10 -39.10
CA GLU A 467 14.57 20.46 -38.67
C GLU A 467 13.66 21.58 -39.23
N LEU A 468 13.24 21.47 -40.50
CA LEU A 468 12.35 22.45 -41.14
C LEU A 468 10.98 22.50 -40.46
N LEU A 469 10.40 21.33 -40.16
CA LEU A 469 9.08 21.24 -39.52
C LEU A 469 9.16 21.66 -38.04
N LEU A 470 10.28 21.39 -37.38
CA LEU A 470 10.54 21.88 -36.03
C LEU A 470 10.59 23.42 -35.99
N GLN A 471 11.36 24.03 -36.89
CA GLN A 471 11.45 25.49 -37.01
C GLN A 471 10.09 26.12 -37.33
N GLU A 472 9.35 25.54 -38.28
CA GLU A 472 8.01 26.00 -38.62
C GLU A 472 7.07 25.93 -37.41
N HIS A 473 7.09 24.83 -36.66
CA HIS A 473 6.26 24.64 -35.47
C HIS A 473 6.59 25.67 -34.37
N LEU A 474 7.87 25.86 -34.05
CA LEU A 474 8.30 26.79 -33.02
C LEU A 474 7.99 28.24 -33.40
N ARG A 475 8.15 28.61 -34.68
CA ARG A 475 7.85 29.96 -35.17
C ARG A 475 6.35 30.25 -35.23
N LYS A 476 5.56 29.34 -35.81
CA LYS A 476 4.10 29.52 -35.99
C LYS A 476 3.38 29.74 -34.66
N ASN A 477 3.90 29.15 -33.59
CA ASN A 477 3.31 29.23 -32.24
C ASN A 477 4.09 30.18 -31.31
N ASN A 478 5.02 31.01 -31.83
CA ASN A 478 5.81 31.98 -31.06
C ASN A 478 6.60 31.38 -29.88
N LEU A 479 7.11 30.15 -30.01
CA LEU A 479 7.76 29.42 -28.92
C LEU A 479 9.27 29.68 -28.80
N LEU A 480 9.91 30.22 -29.85
CA LEU A 480 11.36 30.45 -29.87
C LEU A 480 11.84 31.41 -28.76
N ASP A 481 11.14 32.54 -28.63
CA ASP A 481 11.42 33.57 -27.62
C ASP A 481 10.50 33.46 -26.40
N ASN A 482 9.64 32.43 -26.32
CA ASN A 482 8.79 32.18 -25.17
C ASN A 482 9.62 31.57 -24.02
N ASP A 483 9.92 32.37 -23.00
CA ASP A 483 10.73 31.90 -21.87
C ASP A 483 10.01 30.82 -21.03
N LEU A 484 8.68 30.85 -20.96
CA LEU A 484 7.88 29.83 -20.27
C LEU A 484 8.04 28.44 -20.93
N PHE A 485 7.99 28.37 -22.26
CA PHE A 485 8.23 27.12 -23.02
C PHE A 485 9.55 26.47 -22.62
N TRP A 486 10.64 27.25 -22.65
CA TRP A 486 11.97 26.75 -22.33
C TRP A 486 12.13 26.41 -20.84
N LYS A 487 11.48 27.18 -19.95
CA LYS A 487 11.50 26.91 -18.52
C LYS A 487 10.76 25.62 -18.18
N VAL A 488 9.60 25.36 -18.80
CA VAL A 488 8.87 24.09 -18.67
C VAL A 488 9.69 22.92 -19.21
N ALA A 489 10.34 23.07 -20.36
CA ALA A 489 11.19 22.02 -20.91
C ALA A 489 12.40 21.71 -20.00
N GLN A 490 13.05 22.74 -19.44
CA GLN A 490 14.14 22.56 -18.47
C GLN A 490 13.63 21.87 -17.20
N THR A 491 12.49 22.32 -16.67
CA THR A 491 11.90 21.74 -15.48
C THR A 491 11.56 20.26 -15.68
N LEU A 492 10.99 19.92 -16.84
CA LEU A 492 10.70 18.54 -17.19
C LEU A 492 11.98 17.70 -17.27
N HIS A 493 13.08 18.27 -17.74
CA HIS A 493 14.38 17.59 -17.74
C HIS A 493 14.88 17.32 -16.32
N ASP A 494 14.81 18.33 -15.45
CA ASP A 494 15.28 18.23 -14.06
C ASP A 494 14.47 17.19 -13.26
N VAL A 495 13.15 17.15 -13.46
CA VAL A 495 12.25 16.17 -12.82
C VAL A 495 12.51 14.74 -13.32
N THR A 496 12.98 14.60 -14.56
CA THR A 496 13.22 13.29 -15.19
C THR A 496 14.69 12.88 -15.18
N ILE A 497 15.56 13.62 -14.51
CA ILE A 497 17.03 13.49 -14.62
C ILE A 497 17.54 12.11 -14.19
N ASP A 498 16.92 11.52 -13.17
CA ASP A 498 17.28 10.20 -12.66
C ASP A 498 16.61 9.05 -13.43
N SER A 499 15.84 9.37 -14.48
CA SER A 499 15.20 8.38 -15.34
C SER A 499 16.07 8.10 -16.57
N ASN A 500 16.34 6.82 -16.85
CA ASN A 500 16.97 6.39 -18.11
C ASN A 500 15.95 6.36 -19.26
N SER A 501 15.10 7.39 -19.34
CA SER A 501 13.96 7.46 -20.27
C SER A 501 14.33 8.14 -21.58
N ASP A 502 13.62 7.79 -22.65
CA ASP A 502 13.78 8.47 -23.94
C ASP A 502 13.44 9.96 -23.87
N GLU A 503 12.48 10.36 -23.03
CA GLU A 503 12.12 11.76 -22.84
C GLU A 503 13.26 12.56 -22.22
N ASN A 504 13.91 12.04 -21.17
CA ASN A 504 15.06 12.71 -20.57
C ASN A 504 16.23 12.83 -21.56
N ARG A 505 16.51 11.75 -22.30
CA ARG A 505 17.53 11.74 -23.35
C ARG A 505 17.25 12.82 -24.40
N LEU A 506 16.01 12.93 -24.88
CA LEU A 506 15.63 13.93 -25.88
C LEU A 506 15.73 15.36 -25.34
N LEU A 507 15.28 15.60 -24.10
CA LEU A 507 15.40 16.91 -23.46
C LEU A 507 16.86 17.35 -23.29
N SER A 508 17.73 16.42 -22.87
CA SER A 508 19.18 16.69 -22.70
C SER A 508 19.87 17.12 -24.01
N GLN A 509 19.37 16.64 -25.16
CA GLN A 509 19.88 16.98 -26.48
C GLN A 509 19.22 18.24 -27.06
N PHE A 510 17.94 18.45 -26.75
CA PHE A 510 17.14 19.56 -27.28
C PHE A 510 17.44 20.88 -26.59
N LEU A 511 17.56 20.91 -25.25
CA LEU A 511 17.75 22.15 -24.49
C LEU A 511 19.00 22.97 -24.89
N PRO A 512 20.19 22.36 -25.13
CA PRO A 512 21.36 23.09 -25.61
C PRO A 512 21.17 23.75 -26.99
N SER A 513 20.22 23.28 -27.79
CA SER A 513 19.97 23.79 -29.15
C SER A 513 19.22 25.14 -29.17
N LYS A 514 18.74 25.63 -28.01
CA LYS A 514 17.95 26.88 -27.88
C LYS A 514 18.54 28.07 -28.63
N GLU A 515 19.83 28.36 -28.40
CA GLU A 515 20.56 29.47 -29.03
C GLU A 515 20.63 29.31 -30.57
N THR A 516 20.90 28.09 -31.03
CA THR A 516 21.01 27.76 -32.46
C THR A 516 19.64 27.90 -33.14
N LEU A 517 18.58 27.39 -32.51
CA LEU A 517 17.21 27.49 -33.02
C LEU A 517 16.73 28.95 -33.11
N ARG A 518 17.05 29.78 -32.10
CA ARG A 518 16.76 31.23 -32.11
C ARG A 518 17.49 31.97 -33.24
N LYS A 519 18.75 31.62 -33.52
CA LYS A 519 19.53 32.24 -34.62
C LYS A 519 18.96 31.89 -35.99
N ILE A 520 18.63 30.62 -36.22
CA ILE A 520 18.06 30.15 -37.49
C ILE A 520 16.66 30.73 -37.71
N GLY A 521 15.82 30.77 -36.68
CA GLY A 521 14.47 31.31 -36.77
C GLY A 521 14.38 32.83 -36.98
N ARG A 522 15.48 33.58 -36.79
CA ARG A 522 15.57 35.02 -37.11
C ARG A 522 16.08 35.30 -38.53
N LEU A 523 16.62 34.29 -39.22
CA LEU A 523 17.16 34.40 -40.58
C LEU A 523 16.10 34.14 -41.67
N PHE A 524 14.90 33.71 -41.28
CA PHE A 524 13.72 33.43 -42.12
C PHE A 524 12.46 34.01 -41.47
#